data_AF-A0A2H3ELD1-F1
#
_entry.id   AF-A0A2H3ELD1-F1
#
_cell.length_a   1.000
_cell.length_b   1.000
_cell.length_c   1.000
_cell.angle_alpha   90.00
_cell.angle_beta   90.00
_cell.angle_gamma   90.00
#
_symmetry.space_group_name_H-M   'P 1'
#
loop_
_entity.id
_entity.type
_entity.pdbx_description
1 polymer ?
#
loop_
_entity_poly.entity_id
_entity_poly.type
_entity_poly.pdbx_seq_one_letter_code
_entity_poly.pdbx_strand_id
1 'polypeptide(L)'
;MSRADLDLGKPCDKDGNILPNGAPPPPFLYGLTDDFTPYEHHAAFELADLVYCCNQMPAGQLNDLLQIWCSTMQNGTDPPLANTDDLYQTIDATTIGSVPWESFTISYSGDMGPGEPPSWKTAEYEVFYRDPHAILLNQLSNQDFAAEMDFAPKRVTDAQGKCHYQDFMSGNWAWRQADRISEELQLKDVTFCPVISGSDKTTVSVATGQNEYYPFYISNGIIHNGVSLAAFLSIPKMDCEHHDSPEFRTFRHQLFHGSLREIFQSLHPAMETPEVIRYGDGH
;
A
#
# COMPACT_ATOMS: atom_id res chain seq x y z
N MET A 1 29.12 25.46 -11.01
CA MET A 1 28.36 25.12 -9.79
C MET A 1 26.97 24.71 -10.25
N SER A 2 26.75 23.40 -10.42
CA SER A 2 25.40 22.87 -10.62
C SER A 2 24.59 23.13 -9.35
N ARG A 3 23.28 23.29 -9.48
CA ARG A 3 22.30 23.51 -8.39
C ARG A 3 22.19 22.29 -7.44
N ALA A 4 23.21 21.45 -7.36
CA ALA A 4 23.21 20.14 -6.72
C ALA A 4 23.13 20.18 -5.19
N ASP A 5 23.41 21.31 -4.54
CA ASP A 5 23.48 21.41 -3.08
C ASP A 5 22.42 22.34 -2.44
N LEU A 6 21.54 22.96 -3.23
CA LEU A 6 20.72 24.09 -2.74
C LEU A 6 19.26 23.77 -2.41
N ASP A 7 18.69 22.65 -2.90
CA ASP A 7 17.26 22.31 -2.73
C ASP A 7 17.04 20.80 -2.45
N LEU A 8 17.90 20.17 -1.65
CA LEU A 8 17.71 18.78 -1.18
C LEU A 8 16.85 18.79 0.08
N GLY A 9 15.85 17.89 0.17
CA GLY A 9 15.19 17.61 1.45
C GLY A 9 16.24 17.22 2.50
N LYS A 10 16.23 17.88 3.65
CA LYS A 10 17.24 17.62 4.69
C LYS A 10 16.65 16.75 5.80
N PRO A 11 17.43 15.83 6.37
CA PRO A 11 17.02 15.10 7.56
C PRO A 11 16.59 16.06 8.67
N CYS A 12 15.53 15.68 9.39
CA CYS A 12 15.02 16.45 10.53
C CYS A 12 14.83 15.53 11.74
N ASP A 13 14.72 16.12 12.93
CA ASP A 13 14.30 15.37 14.12
C ASP A 13 12.77 15.15 14.12
N LYS A 14 12.28 14.39 15.10
CA LYS A 14 10.85 14.10 15.31
C LYS A 14 9.95 15.34 15.45
N ASP A 15 10.54 16.50 15.75
CA ASP A 15 9.83 17.76 15.95
C ASP A 15 9.93 18.65 14.68
N GLY A 16 10.54 18.14 13.60
CA GLY A 16 10.70 18.81 12.32
C GLY A 16 11.90 19.77 12.25
N ASN A 17 12.80 19.75 13.24
CA ASN A 17 13.99 20.61 13.21
C ASN A 17 15.08 19.98 12.33
N ILE A 18 15.60 20.75 11.37
CA ILE A 18 16.64 20.29 10.46
C ILE A 18 17.91 19.90 11.21
N LEU A 19 18.43 18.72 10.90
CA LEU A 19 19.65 18.18 11.50
C LEU A 19 20.91 18.79 10.86
N PRO A 20 22.05 18.83 11.59
CA PRO A 20 23.33 19.19 11.01
C PRO A 20 23.72 18.25 9.85
N ASN A 21 24.41 18.79 8.85
CA ASN A 21 24.91 17.99 7.73
C ASN A 21 25.74 16.80 8.22
N GLY A 22 25.39 15.59 7.78
CA GLY A 22 26.07 14.35 8.16
C GLY A 22 25.73 13.82 9.55
N ALA A 23 24.67 14.33 10.20
CA ALA A 23 24.16 13.72 11.42
C ALA A 23 23.80 12.24 11.17
N PRO A 24 24.26 11.29 12.01
CA PRO A 24 23.91 9.88 11.84
C PRO A 24 22.41 9.68 12.13
N PRO A 25 21.73 8.74 11.44
CA PRO A 25 20.35 8.42 11.75
C PRO A 25 20.26 7.84 13.18
N PRO A 26 19.14 8.06 13.89
CA PRO A 26 18.88 7.31 15.10
C PRO A 26 18.90 5.80 14.80
N PRO A 27 19.35 4.96 15.75
CA PRO A 27 19.34 3.52 15.55
C PRO A 27 17.91 3.05 15.33
N PHE A 28 17.70 2.08 14.44
CA PHE A 28 16.45 1.35 14.41
C PHE A 28 16.33 0.57 15.71
N LEU A 29 15.32 0.91 16.51
CA LEU A 29 14.94 0.11 17.66
C LEU A 29 14.10 -1.04 17.12
N TYR A 30 14.77 -2.10 16.70
CA TYR A 30 14.09 -3.38 16.57
C TYR A 30 13.68 -3.86 17.97
N GLY A 31 12.68 -4.74 18.03
CA GLY A 31 12.41 -5.51 19.23
C GLY A 31 13.65 -6.29 19.69
N LEU A 32 13.48 -7.13 20.70
CA LEU A 32 14.55 -8.08 21.05
C LEU A 32 14.90 -8.91 19.80
N THR A 33 16.17 -9.33 19.67
CA THR A 33 16.63 -10.16 18.54
C THR A 33 15.86 -11.48 18.38
N ASP A 34 15.16 -11.84 19.43
CA ASP A 34 14.39 -13.04 19.70
C ASP A 34 12.88 -12.71 19.84
N ASP A 35 12.47 -11.48 19.52
CA ASP A 35 11.07 -11.07 19.44
C ASP A 35 10.46 -11.51 18.10
N PHE A 36 9.68 -12.58 18.16
CA PHE A 36 8.92 -13.11 17.04
C PHE A 36 7.44 -12.73 17.09
N THR A 37 7.04 -11.79 17.97
CA THR A 37 5.63 -11.40 18.12
C THR A 37 5.01 -11.05 16.76
N PRO A 38 3.83 -11.60 16.42
CA PRO A 38 2.88 -12.33 17.28
C PRO A 38 3.16 -13.83 17.42
N TYR A 39 4.15 -14.37 16.73
CA TYR A 39 4.54 -15.77 16.84
C TYR A 39 5.23 -16.02 18.17
N GLU A 40 4.92 -17.14 18.81
CA GLU A 40 5.48 -17.49 20.12
C GLU A 40 7.01 -17.59 20.10
N HIS A 41 7.58 -18.01 18.97
CA HIS A 41 9.00 -18.27 18.78
C HIS A 41 9.37 -18.40 17.30
N HIS A 42 10.68 -18.34 16.99
CA HIS A 42 11.24 -18.48 15.64
C HIS A 42 10.67 -19.66 14.84
N ALA A 43 10.54 -20.83 15.47
CA ALA A 43 10.04 -22.03 14.80
C ALA A 43 8.56 -21.91 14.38
N ALA A 44 7.72 -21.20 15.15
CA ALA A 44 6.35 -20.92 14.76
C ALA A 44 6.29 -19.99 13.53
N PHE A 45 7.17 -18.99 13.49
CA PHE A 45 7.30 -18.09 12.33
C PHE A 45 7.74 -18.86 11.06
N GLU A 46 8.81 -19.65 11.14
CA GLU A 46 9.28 -20.45 10.00
C GLU A 46 8.23 -21.47 9.54
N LEU A 47 7.50 -22.08 10.48
CA LEU A 47 6.42 -23.00 10.15
C LEU A 47 5.30 -22.27 9.41
N ALA A 48 4.87 -21.11 9.90
CA ALA A 48 3.85 -20.29 9.26
C ALA A 48 4.25 -19.88 7.83
N ASP A 49 5.48 -19.38 7.64
CA ASP A 49 6.00 -19.03 6.30
C ASP A 49 6.03 -20.24 5.37
N LEU A 50 6.52 -21.39 5.85
CA LEU A 50 6.58 -22.61 5.07
C LEU A 50 5.19 -23.09 4.63
N VAL A 51 4.22 -23.17 5.55
CA VAL A 51 2.90 -23.74 5.24
C VAL A 51 2.00 -22.76 4.49
N TYR A 52 2.14 -21.46 4.75
CA TYR A 52 1.30 -20.43 4.16
C TYR A 52 1.90 -19.87 2.85
N CYS A 53 3.14 -19.38 2.88
CA CYS A 53 3.77 -18.72 1.73
C CYS A 53 4.34 -19.72 0.72
N CYS A 54 5.12 -20.70 1.20
CA CYS A 54 5.84 -21.62 0.31
C CYS A 54 4.96 -22.76 -0.20
N ASN A 55 4.32 -23.49 0.70
CA ASN A 55 3.54 -24.68 0.35
C ASN A 55 2.08 -24.36 -0.02
N GLN A 56 1.54 -23.25 0.49
CA GLN A 56 0.12 -22.89 0.37
C GLN A 56 -0.78 -24.07 0.74
N MET A 57 -0.49 -24.69 1.88
CA MET A 57 -1.09 -25.95 2.29
C MET A 57 -2.60 -25.80 2.48
N PRO A 58 -3.44 -26.69 1.92
CA PRO A 58 -4.87 -26.64 2.15
C PRO A 58 -5.22 -26.75 3.64
N ALA A 59 -6.15 -25.92 4.11
CA ALA A 59 -6.53 -25.83 5.53
C ALA A 59 -6.81 -27.19 6.19
N GLY A 60 -7.54 -28.07 5.50
CA GLY A 60 -7.82 -29.43 6.01
C GLY A 60 -6.56 -30.26 6.22
N GLN A 61 -5.61 -30.20 5.28
CA GLN A 61 -4.34 -30.92 5.39
C GLN A 61 -3.43 -30.35 6.48
N LEU A 62 -3.44 -29.03 6.66
CA LEU A 62 -2.70 -28.39 7.74
C LEU A 62 -3.27 -28.80 9.11
N ASN A 63 -4.59 -28.81 9.26
CA ASN A 63 -5.23 -29.30 10.48
C ASN A 63 -4.88 -30.77 10.77
N ASP A 64 -4.89 -31.63 9.74
CA ASP A 64 -4.46 -33.02 9.88
C ASP A 64 -2.99 -33.12 10.32
N LEU A 65 -2.10 -32.33 9.71
CA LEU A 65 -0.68 -32.28 10.07
C LEU A 65 -0.48 -31.86 11.53
N LEU A 66 -1.12 -30.76 11.96
CA LEU A 66 -1.02 -30.24 13.33
C LEU A 66 -1.60 -31.24 14.35
N GLN A 67 -2.67 -31.94 14.00
CA GLN A 67 -3.24 -33.00 14.83
C GLN A 67 -2.30 -34.21 14.96
N ILE A 68 -1.66 -34.63 13.86
CA ILE A 68 -0.65 -35.70 13.88
C ILE A 68 0.54 -35.27 14.73
N TRP A 69 1.03 -34.05 14.57
CA TRP A 69 2.15 -33.53 15.36
C TRP A 69 1.79 -33.51 16.84
N CYS A 70 0.65 -32.94 17.20
CA CYS A 70 0.12 -32.91 18.56
C CYS A 70 0.11 -34.32 19.20
N SER A 71 -0.26 -35.37 18.45
CA SER A 71 -0.26 -36.75 18.95
C SER A 71 1.12 -37.33 19.33
N THR A 72 2.21 -36.72 18.86
CA THR A 72 3.59 -37.14 19.14
C THR A 72 4.23 -36.39 20.32
N MET A 73 3.56 -35.36 20.83
CA MET A 73 4.07 -34.48 21.88
C MET A 73 3.81 -35.05 23.29
N GLN A 74 4.62 -34.64 24.26
CA GLN A 74 4.42 -35.06 25.65
C GLN A 74 3.22 -34.33 26.27
N ASN A 75 2.61 -34.90 27.31
CA ASN A 75 1.48 -34.28 27.98
C ASN A 75 1.86 -32.88 28.51
N GLY A 76 1.17 -31.85 28.03
CA GLY A 76 1.34 -30.45 28.47
C GLY A 76 2.24 -29.58 27.59
N THR A 77 2.66 -30.07 26.42
CA THR A 77 3.28 -29.23 25.38
C THR A 77 2.34 -29.09 24.19
N ASP A 78 2.04 -27.85 23.81
CA ASP A 78 1.19 -27.54 22.67
C ASP A 78 2.03 -27.39 21.38
N PRO A 79 1.48 -27.71 20.20
CA PRO A 79 2.16 -27.44 18.93
C PRO A 79 2.36 -25.92 18.73
N PRO A 80 3.34 -25.49 17.91
CA PRO A 80 3.59 -24.06 17.62
C PRO A 80 2.39 -23.27 17.09
N LEU A 81 1.41 -23.98 16.51
CA LEU A 81 0.15 -23.47 16.01
C LEU A 81 -0.93 -24.51 16.33
N ALA A 82 -2.07 -24.08 16.86
CA ALA A 82 -3.13 -24.98 17.28
C ALA A 82 -3.91 -25.58 16.10
N ASN A 83 -4.20 -24.76 15.10
CA ASN A 83 -4.93 -25.12 13.88
C ASN A 83 -4.76 -24.01 12.82
N THR A 84 -5.48 -24.15 11.71
CA THR A 84 -5.43 -23.18 10.62
C THR A 84 -6.01 -21.80 11.00
N ASP A 85 -7.03 -21.72 11.87
CA ASP A 85 -7.59 -20.44 12.31
C ASP A 85 -6.58 -19.68 13.17
N ASP A 86 -5.85 -20.38 14.04
CA ASP A 86 -4.75 -19.83 14.84
C ASP A 86 -3.61 -19.31 13.96
N LEU A 87 -3.25 -20.03 12.90
CA LEU A 87 -2.30 -19.56 11.89
C LEU A 87 -2.77 -18.25 11.24
N TYR A 88 -4.02 -18.19 10.76
CA TYR A 88 -4.54 -16.99 10.10
C TYR A 88 -4.62 -15.80 11.05
N GLN A 89 -5.09 -16.00 12.28
CA GLN A 89 -5.13 -14.95 13.30
C GLN A 89 -3.73 -14.45 13.66
N THR A 90 -2.74 -15.34 13.74
CA THR A 90 -1.36 -14.96 14.01
C THR A 90 -0.76 -14.17 12.83
N ILE A 91 -1.01 -14.57 11.58
CA ILE A 91 -0.60 -13.81 10.40
C ILE A 91 -1.26 -12.42 10.41
N ASP A 92 -2.58 -12.35 10.63
CA ASP A 92 -3.33 -11.09 10.65
C ASP A 92 -2.91 -10.16 11.79
N ALA A 93 -2.43 -10.71 12.91
CA ALA A 93 -1.89 -9.96 14.05
C ALA A 93 -0.46 -9.45 13.81
N THR A 94 0.20 -9.81 12.71
CA THR A 94 1.55 -9.33 12.39
C THR A 94 1.52 -7.82 12.17
N THR A 95 2.28 -7.08 12.98
CA THR A 95 2.28 -5.60 12.94
C THR A 95 3.29 -5.03 11.96
N ILE A 96 4.38 -5.75 11.71
CA ILE A 96 5.47 -5.29 10.83
C ILE A 96 4.99 -5.33 9.38
N GLY A 97 4.94 -4.16 8.74
CA GLY A 97 4.58 -4.02 7.32
C GLY A 97 3.11 -4.28 6.98
N SER A 98 2.29 -4.67 7.96
CA SER A 98 0.86 -4.92 7.77
C SER A 98 0.07 -3.62 7.72
N VAL A 99 -0.93 -3.58 6.84
CA VAL A 99 -1.98 -2.57 6.81
C VAL A 99 -3.29 -3.34 6.68
N PRO A 100 -4.22 -3.23 7.65
CA PRO A 100 -5.45 -4.00 7.64
C PRO A 100 -6.32 -3.64 6.43
N TRP A 101 -7.13 -4.60 6.00
CA TRP A 101 -8.18 -4.36 5.03
C TRP A 101 -9.42 -3.77 5.70
N GLU A 102 -9.97 -2.75 5.06
CA GLU A 102 -11.22 -2.09 5.38
C GLU A 102 -12.18 -2.22 4.20
N SER A 103 -13.47 -1.99 4.44
CA SER A 103 -14.45 -1.89 3.35
C SER A 103 -15.44 -0.76 3.57
N PHE A 104 -15.97 -0.28 2.46
CA PHE A 104 -17.10 0.64 2.43
C PHE A 104 -17.99 0.32 1.23
N THR A 105 -19.23 0.81 1.28
CA THR A 105 -20.24 0.56 0.25
C THR A 105 -20.59 1.84 -0.47
N ILE A 106 -20.66 1.78 -1.80
CA ILE A 106 -21.20 2.83 -2.65
C ILE A 106 -22.53 2.37 -3.24
N SER A 107 -23.51 3.26 -3.32
CA SER A 107 -24.77 3.05 -4.03
C SER A 107 -25.03 4.19 -5.01
N TYR A 108 -25.86 3.94 -6.03
CA TYR A 108 -26.32 5.00 -6.92
C TYR A 108 -27.22 5.99 -6.16
N SER A 109 -26.94 7.29 -6.29
CA SER A 109 -27.66 8.37 -5.59
C SER A 109 -28.40 9.33 -6.55
N GLY A 110 -28.53 8.94 -7.82
CA GLY A 110 -29.21 9.76 -8.83
C GLY A 110 -30.72 9.51 -8.90
N ASP A 111 -31.35 10.03 -9.95
CA ASP A 111 -32.79 9.85 -10.17
C ASP A 111 -33.12 8.40 -10.58
N MET A 112 -34.06 7.80 -9.85
CA MET A 112 -34.57 6.46 -10.14
C MET A 112 -35.50 6.44 -11.35
N GLY A 113 -36.03 7.62 -11.74
CA GLY A 113 -36.97 7.76 -12.83
C GLY A 113 -38.33 7.09 -12.56
N PRO A 114 -39.28 7.16 -13.51
CA PRO A 114 -40.56 6.48 -13.39
C PRO A 114 -40.44 5.00 -13.78
N GLY A 115 -40.90 4.10 -12.91
CA GLY A 115 -40.94 2.65 -13.16
C GLY A 115 -40.14 1.84 -12.14
N GLU A 116 -39.96 0.55 -12.42
CA GLU A 116 -39.06 -0.31 -11.65
C GLU A 116 -37.61 0.00 -12.05
N PRO A 117 -36.75 0.46 -11.11
CA PRO A 117 -35.38 0.82 -11.44
C PRO A 117 -34.57 -0.43 -11.81
N PRO A 118 -33.62 -0.33 -12.76
CA PRO A 118 -32.72 -1.43 -13.05
C PRO A 118 -31.90 -1.81 -11.82
N SER A 119 -31.55 -3.10 -11.68
CA SER A 119 -30.87 -3.65 -10.50
C SER A 119 -29.58 -2.92 -10.13
N TRP A 120 -28.84 -2.38 -11.09
CA TRP A 120 -27.62 -1.62 -10.83
C TRP A 120 -27.85 -0.27 -10.11
N LYS A 121 -29.06 0.31 -10.20
CA LYS A 121 -29.40 1.54 -9.45
C LYS A 121 -29.74 1.28 -7.99
N THR A 122 -30.18 0.06 -7.67
CA THR A 122 -30.57 -0.33 -6.31
C THR A 122 -29.52 -1.21 -5.62
N ALA A 123 -28.51 -1.66 -6.37
CA ALA A 123 -27.40 -2.45 -5.85
C ALA A 123 -26.46 -1.62 -4.97
N GLU A 124 -25.86 -2.33 -4.02
CA GLU A 124 -24.76 -1.89 -3.18
C GLU A 124 -23.45 -2.45 -3.71
N TYR A 125 -22.44 -1.59 -3.81
CA TYR A 125 -21.14 -1.91 -4.37
C TYR A 125 -20.09 -1.82 -3.27
N GLU A 126 -19.69 -2.97 -2.75
CA GLU A 126 -18.66 -3.06 -1.71
C GLU A 126 -17.25 -2.92 -2.33
N VAL A 127 -16.46 -2.04 -1.75
CA VAL A 127 -15.06 -1.80 -2.09
C VAL A 127 -14.21 -2.21 -0.90
N PHE A 128 -13.20 -3.05 -1.14
CA PHE A 128 -12.20 -3.40 -0.13
C PHE A 128 -10.93 -2.61 -0.40
N TYR A 129 -10.36 -1.99 0.63
CA TYR A 129 -9.16 -1.18 0.50
C TYR A 129 -8.28 -1.28 1.75
N ARG A 130 -7.03 -0.89 1.61
CA ARG A 130 -6.09 -0.64 2.69
C ARG A 130 -5.76 0.84 2.67
N ASP A 131 -5.60 1.46 3.83
CA ASP A 131 -5.27 2.89 3.92
C ASP A 131 -4.02 3.21 3.08
N PRO A 132 -4.15 4.03 2.00
CA PRO A 132 -3.02 4.43 1.17
C PRO A 132 -1.92 5.13 1.95
N HIS A 133 -2.28 5.94 2.96
CA HIS A 133 -1.30 6.67 3.76
C HIS A 133 -0.42 5.70 4.55
N ALA A 134 -1.04 4.78 5.29
CA ALA A 134 -0.33 3.72 5.99
C ALA A 134 0.53 2.85 5.06
N ILE A 135 0.04 2.48 3.87
CA ILE A 135 0.83 1.72 2.89
C ILE A 135 2.10 2.48 2.51
N LEU A 136 1.97 3.77 2.16
CA LEU A 136 3.09 4.58 1.74
C LEU A 136 4.11 4.78 2.87
N LEU A 137 3.64 5.01 4.11
CA LEU A 137 4.53 5.09 5.27
C LEU A 137 5.31 3.79 5.49
N ASN A 138 4.65 2.63 5.37
CA ASN A 138 5.32 1.33 5.46
C ASN A 138 6.37 1.15 4.35
N GLN A 139 6.08 1.55 3.12
CA GLN A 139 7.04 1.49 2.00
C GLN A 139 8.25 2.42 2.25
N LEU A 140 7.99 3.65 2.69
CA LEU A 140 9.02 4.66 2.91
C LEU A 140 9.90 4.34 4.13
N SER A 141 9.36 3.66 5.14
CA SER A 141 10.08 3.24 6.35
C SER A 141 10.85 1.92 6.17
N ASN A 142 10.67 1.23 5.04
CA ASN A 142 11.30 -0.07 4.81
C ASN A 142 12.78 0.08 4.43
N GLN A 143 13.64 -0.55 5.22
CA GLN A 143 15.09 -0.48 5.06
C GLN A 143 15.62 -1.25 3.86
N ASP A 144 14.87 -2.22 3.35
CA ASP A 144 15.25 -2.94 2.13
C ASP A 144 15.36 -1.97 0.94
N PHE A 145 14.65 -0.83 1.00
CA PHE A 145 14.71 0.23 0.00
C PHE A 145 15.70 1.35 0.35
N ALA A 146 16.42 1.31 1.47
CA ALA A 146 17.27 2.41 1.93
C ALA A 146 18.34 2.84 0.90
N ALA A 147 18.88 1.88 0.14
CA ALA A 147 19.87 2.13 -0.91
C ALA A 147 19.24 2.59 -2.25
N GLU A 148 17.92 2.56 -2.36
CA GLU A 148 17.15 2.76 -3.59
C GLU A 148 16.10 3.89 -3.43
N MET A 149 16.44 4.92 -2.64
CA MET A 149 15.61 6.10 -2.39
C MET A 149 16.22 7.37 -2.98
N ASP A 150 15.40 8.19 -3.63
CA ASP A 150 15.74 9.53 -4.09
C ASP A 150 14.93 10.61 -3.35
N PHE A 151 15.56 11.28 -2.38
CA PHE A 151 14.93 12.33 -1.57
C PHE A 151 14.77 13.67 -2.30
N ALA A 152 15.27 13.79 -3.53
CA ALA A 152 15.09 14.97 -4.35
C ALA A 152 15.09 14.62 -5.85
N PRO A 153 14.37 15.40 -6.67
CA PRO A 153 14.43 15.26 -8.11
C PRO A 153 15.87 15.41 -8.63
N LYS A 154 16.30 14.49 -9.51
CA LYS A 154 17.67 14.46 -10.02
C LYS A 154 17.72 14.56 -11.53
N ARG A 155 18.86 14.98 -12.06
CA ARG A 155 19.14 14.97 -13.50
C ARG A 155 20.35 14.09 -13.75
N VAL A 156 20.13 12.96 -14.40
CA VAL A 156 21.21 12.06 -14.81
C VAL A 156 21.54 12.39 -16.27
N THR A 157 22.81 12.70 -16.55
CA THR A 157 23.28 13.00 -17.91
C THR A 157 24.49 12.15 -18.27
N ASP A 158 24.59 11.73 -19.53
CA ASP A 158 25.80 11.09 -20.03
C ASP A 158 26.94 12.09 -20.29
N ALA A 159 28.10 11.56 -20.70
CA ALA A 159 29.29 12.34 -21.04
C ALA A 159 29.04 13.34 -22.20
N GLN A 160 27.99 13.15 -23.00
CA GLN A 160 27.59 14.03 -24.09
C GLN A 160 26.52 15.06 -23.66
N GLY A 161 26.10 15.04 -22.39
CA GLY A 161 25.11 15.97 -21.83
C GLY A 161 23.66 15.59 -22.13
N LYS A 162 23.40 14.39 -22.67
CA LYS A 162 22.03 13.90 -22.91
C LYS A 162 21.45 13.37 -21.60
N CYS A 163 20.21 13.74 -21.30
CA CYS A 163 19.51 13.25 -20.10
C CYS A 163 19.12 11.78 -20.24
N HIS A 164 19.30 11.03 -19.15
CA HIS A 164 18.86 9.66 -18.97
C HIS A 164 17.78 9.63 -17.89
N TYR A 165 16.70 8.91 -18.15
CA TYR A 165 15.59 8.71 -17.23
C TYR A 165 15.59 7.25 -16.79
N GLN A 166 15.72 7.01 -15.50
CA GLN A 166 15.85 5.66 -14.93
C GLN A 166 14.78 5.39 -13.88
N ASP A 167 14.56 6.34 -12.99
CA ASP A 167 13.59 6.32 -11.91
C ASP A 167 12.63 7.51 -12.02
N PHE A 168 11.60 7.54 -11.17
CA PHE A 168 10.57 8.58 -11.24
C PHE A 168 11.15 9.98 -10.97
N MET A 169 12.08 10.11 -10.02
CA MET A 169 12.69 11.38 -9.62
C MET A 169 13.67 11.94 -10.67
N SER A 170 14.14 11.10 -11.60
CA SER A 170 14.89 11.56 -12.78
C SER A 170 14.02 12.33 -13.80
N GLY A 171 12.69 12.22 -13.71
CA GLY A 171 11.75 12.82 -14.65
C GLY A 171 11.60 14.34 -14.51
N ASN A 172 11.47 15.03 -15.65
CA ASN A 172 11.21 16.49 -15.68
C ASN A 172 9.91 16.91 -14.98
N TRP A 173 8.96 15.98 -14.80
CA TRP A 173 7.73 16.27 -14.07
C TRP A 173 8.00 16.46 -12.57
N ALA A 174 8.78 15.58 -11.94
CA ALA A 174 9.11 15.65 -10.52
C ALA A 174 9.82 16.96 -10.18
N TRP A 175 10.78 17.37 -11.02
CA TRP A 175 11.46 18.68 -10.92
C TRP A 175 10.48 19.86 -10.91
N ARG A 176 9.57 19.91 -11.89
CA ARG A 176 8.59 21.00 -12.01
C ARG A 176 7.60 21.02 -10.85
N GLN A 177 7.21 19.86 -10.32
CA GLN A 177 6.33 19.79 -9.16
C GLN A 177 7.04 20.27 -7.89
N ALA A 178 8.28 19.83 -7.65
CA ALA A 178 9.05 20.27 -6.49
C ALA A 178 9.27 21.80 -6.48
N ASP A 179 9.67 22.38 -7.62
CA ASP A 179 9.80 23.84 -7.76
C ASP A 179 8.45 24.54 -7.45
N ARG A 180 7.35 24.05 -8.04
CA ARG A 180 6.02 24.62 -7.83
C ARG A 180 5.56 24.57 -6.36
N ILE A 181 5.74 23.43 -5.71
CA ILE A 181 5.34 23.23 -4.30
C ILE A 181 6.17 24.14 -3.39
N SER A 182 7.48 24.23 -3.63
CA SER A 182 8.36 25.11 -2.86
C SER A 182 7.94 26.58 -3.00
N GLU A 183 7.58 27.02 -4.22
CA GLU A 183 7.10 28.39 -4.47
C GLU A 183 5.72 28.67 -3.85
N GLU A 184 4.74 27.77 -4.05
CA GLU A 184 3.35 27.96 -3.59
C GLU A 184 3.23 27.88 -2.07
N LEU A 185 3.92 26.92 -1.44
CA LEU A 185 3.84 26.68 0.02
C LEU A 185 4.98 27.34 0.80
N GLN A 186 5.94 27.98 0.13
CA GLN A 186 7.13 28.59 0.73
C GLN A 186 7.95 27.60 1.59
N LEU A 187 7.93 26.33 1.20
CA LEU A 187 8.62 25.24 1.89
C LEU A 187 10.07 25.12 1.41
N LYS A 188 10.98 24.86 2.35
CA LYS A 188 12.40 24.59 2.10
C LYS A 188 12.83 23.37 2.91
N ASP A 189 13.84 22.66 2.43
CA ASP A 189 14.41 21.49 3.09
C ASP A 189 13.40 20.32 3.31
N VAL A 190 12.30 20.30 2.54
CA VAL A 190 11.27 19.25 2.56
C VAL A 190 11.39 18.34 1.34
N THR A 191 11.19 17.04 1.54
CA THR A 191 11.19 16.05 0.47
C THR A 191 9.82 15.96 -0.20
N PHE A 192 9.76 16.15 -1.53
CA PHE A 192 8.57 15.89 -2.31
C PHE A 192 8.38 14.39 -2.54
N CYS A 193 7.29 13.83 -2.03
CA CYS A 193 6.91 12.43 -2.22
C CYS A 193 5.74 12.30 -3.21
N PRO A 194 5.99 11.97 -4.49
CA PRO A 194 4.90 11.74 -5.44
C PRO A 194 4.24 10.39 -5.19
N VAL A 195 2.91 10.39 -5.12
CA VAL A 195 2.10 9.16 -5.06
C VAL A 195 1.80 8.68 -6.47
N ILE A 196 2.11 7.41 -6.73
CA ILE A 196 1.88 6.75 -8.01
C ILE A 196 0.84 5.67 -7.79
N SER A 197 -0.21 5.67 -8.58
CA SER A 197 -1.26 4.65 -8.49
C SER A 197 -1.74 4.20 -9.86
N GLY A 198 -2.17 2.96 -9.96
CA GLY A 198 -2.70 2.40 -11.19
C GLY A 198 -3.70 1.28 -10.89
N SER A 199 -4.77 1.24 -11.69
CA SER A 199 -5.67 0.08 -11.72
C SER A 199 -5.31 -0.77 -12.92
N ASP A 200 -5.27 -2.09 -12.75
CA ASP A 200 -5.29 -2.99 -13.90
C ASP A 200 -6.75 -3.24 -14.34
N LYS A 201 -6.93 -3.50 -15.63
CA LYS A 201 -8.21 -3.90 -16.24
C LYS A 201 -8.45 -5.41 -16.08
N THR A 202 -7.46 -6.19 -15.65
CA THR A 202 -7.67 -7.63 -15.39
C THR A 202 -8.67 -7.80 -14.24
N THR A 203 -9.84 -8.32 -14.58
CA THR A 203 -10.83 -8.70 -13.59
C THR A 203 -10.33 -9.89 -12.79
N VAL A 204 -10.27 -9.75 -11.47
CA VAL A 204 -10.09 -10.89 -10.58
C VAL A 204 -11.47 -11.40 -10.18
N SER A 205 -11.71 -12.69 -10.39
CA SER A 205 -12.87 -13.39 -9.83
C SER A 205 -12.43 -14.19 -8.60
N VAL A 206 -13.17 -14.05 -7.50
CA VAL A 206 -12.97 -14.91 -6.32
C VAL A 206 -13.73 -16.22 -6.57
N ALA A 207 -13.15 -17.36 -6.19
CA ALA A 207 -13.71 -18.70 -6.36
C ALA A 207 -15.10 -18.90 -5.70
N THR A 208 -15.61 -17.91 -4.97
CA THR A 208 -17.00 -17.78 -4.48
C THR A 208 -17.97 -17.22 -5.52
N GLY A 209 -17.61 -17.27 -6.80
CA GLY A 209 -18.55 -17.60 -7.86
C GLY A 209 -19.40 -16.49 -8.46
N GLN A 210 -19.22 -15.22 -8.09
CA GLN A 210 -20.00 -14.14 -8.73
C GLN A 210 -19.45 -12.71 -8.63
N ASN A 211 -18.35 -12.44 -7.90
CA ASN A 211 -17.83 -11.08 -7.75
C ASN A 211 -16.57 -10.85 -8.58
N GLU A 212 -16.54 -9.70 -9.26
CA GLU A 212 -15.49 -9.26 -10.17
C GLU A 212 -14.96 -7.91 -9.68
N TYR A 213 -13.64 -7.79 -9.59
CA TYR A 213 -13.01 -6.57 -9.09
C TYR A 213 -11.84 -6.13 -9.98
N TYR A 214 -11.58 -4.83 -10.03
CA TYR A 214 -10.32 -4.30 -10.54
C TYR A 214 -9.32 -4.15 -9.40
N PRO A 215 -8.12 -4.77 -9.48
CA PRO A 215 -7.07 -4.52 -8.52
C PRO A 215 -6.52 -3.11 -8.72
N PHE A 216 -6.34 -2.41 -7.62
CA PHE A 216 -5.79 -1.07 -7.56
C PHE A 216 -4.47 -1.09 -6.80
N TYR A 217 -3.42 -0.59 -7.42
CA TYR A 217 -2.06 -0.61 -6.90
C TYR A 217 -1.58 0.80 -6.59
N ILE A 218 -0.73 0.89 -5.57
CA ILE A 218 -0.09 2.14 -5.13
C ILE A 218 1.40 1.96 -4.90
N SER A 219 2.13 3.04 -5.12
CA SER A 219 3.56 3.20 -4.96
C SER A 219 3.87 4.67 -4.66
N ASN A 220 5.12 4.97 -4.35
CA ASN A 220 5.66 6.31 -4.32
C ASN A 220 6.84 6.44 -5.29
N GLY A 221 7.12 7.65 -5.75
CA GLY A 221 8.25 7.88 -6.65
C GLY A 221 9.59 8.11 -5.97
N ILE A 222 9.67 8.06 -4.63
CA ILE A 222 10.96 8.17 -3.90
C ILE A 222 11.73 6.85 -4.03
N ILE A 223 11.07 5.72 -3.78
CA ILE A 223 11.66 4.40 -3.94
C ILE A 223 11.76 4.03 -5.43
N HIS A 224 12.83 3.35 -5.83
CA HIS A 224 13.02 2.96 -7.24
C HIS A 224 12.01 1.90 -7.68
N ASN A 225 11.76 0.90 -6.82
CA ASN A 225 10.84 -0.20 -7.12
C ASN A 225 10.10 -0.68 -5.87
N GLY A 226 8.84 -0.28 -5.72
CA GLY A 226 7.96 -0.89 -4.74
C GLY A 226 6.51 -0.67 -5.12
N VAL A 227 5.71 -1.73 -5.15
CA VAL A 227 4.29 -1.65 -5.46
C VAL A 227 3.51 -2.44 -4.43
N SER A 228 2.35 -1.93 -4.06
CA SER A 228 1.46 -2.58 -3.10
C SER A 228 0.03 -2.55 -3.61
N LEU A 229 -0.70 -3.64 -3.37
CA LEU A 229 -2.13 -3.72 -3.72
C LEU A 229 -2.95 -2.91 -2.71
N ALA A 230 -3.49 -1.77 -3.11
CA ALA A 230 -4.22 -0.88 -2.22
C ALA A 230 -5.72 -1.18 -2.14
N ALA A 231 -6.36 -1.64 -3.23
CA ALA A 231 -7.80 -1.88 -3.21
C ALA A 231 -8.27 -2.92 -4.24
N PHE A 232 -9.48 -3.44 -4.00
CA PHE A 232 -10.30 -4.17 -4.95
C PHE A 232 -11.54 -3.34 -5.26
N LEU A 233 -11.55 -2.70 -6.44
CA LEU A 233 -12.63 -1.81 -6.85
C LEU A 233 -13.79 -2.62 -7.42
N SER A 234 -15.00 -2.33 -6.95
CA SER A 234 -16.23 -3.00 -7.38
C SER A 234 -16.52 -2.82 -8.86
N ILE A 235 -16.89 -3.91 -9.55
CA ILE A 235 -17.37 -3.86 -10.94
C ILE A 235 -18.88 -4.08 -10.95
N PRO A 236 -19.67 -3.10 -11.41
CA PRO A 236 -21.11 -3.25 -11.43
C PRO A 236 -21.52 -4.27 -12.51
N LYS A 237 -22.23 -5.32 -12.09
CA LYS A 237 -22.76 -6.36 -12.98
C LYS A 237 -24.10 -5.96 -13.60
N MET A 238 -24.41 -6.57 -14.73
CA MET A 238 -25.57 -6.24 -15.57
C MET A 238 -26.27 -7.51 -16.08
N ASP A 239 -27.59 -7.38 -16.27
CA ASP A 239 -28.36 -8.17 -17.23
C ASP A 239 -28.30 -7.48 -18.62
N CYS A 240 -28.21 -8.26 -19.70
CA CYS A 240 -27.80 -7.86 -21.05
C CYS A 240 -28.51 -6.65 -21.70
N GLU A 241 -29.63 -6.15 -21.17
CA GLU A 241 -30.51 -5.19 -21.86
C GLU A 241 -30.06 -3.71 -21.79
N HIS A 242 -29.18 -3.33 -20.86
CA HIS A 242 -28.79 -1.90 -20.68
C HIS A 242 -27.27 -1.63 -20.68
N HIS A 243 -26.48 -2.59 -21.18
CA HIS A 243 -25.00 -2.57 -21.14
C HIS A 243 -24.37 -1.27 -21.68
N ASP A 244 -24.99 -0.65 -22.69
CA ASP A 244 -24.44 0.53 -23.37
C ASP A 244 -25.23 1.82 -23.14
N SER A 245 -26.12 1.85 -22.13
CA SER A 245 -26.82 3.10 -21.82
C SER A 245 -25.82 4.19 -21.37
N PRO A 246 -25.95 5.44 -21.86
CA PRO A 246 -25.08 6.54 -21.43
C PRO A 246 -25.09 6.77 -19.93
N GLU A 247 -26.24 6.53 -19.28
CA GLU A 247 -26.39 6.66 -17.84
C GLU A 247 -25.56 5.62 -17.08
N PHE A 248 -25.63 4.35 -17.47
CA PHE A 248 -24.84 3.29 -16.84
C PHE A 248 -23.33 3.50 -17.03
N ARG A 249 -22.90 3.92 -18.22
CA ARG A 249 -21.49 4.28 -18.47
C ARG A 249 -21.03 5.42 -17.57
N THR A 250 -21.88 6.40 -17.34
CA THR A 250 -21.62 7.51 -16.42
C THR A 250 -21.51 7.00 -14.99
N PHE A 251 -22.45 6.16 -14.56
CA PHE A 251 -22.42 5.56 -13.23
C PHE A 251 -21.15 4.73 -13.01
N ARG A 252 -20.71 3.92 -13.97
CA ARG A 252 -19.45 3.15 -13.86
C ARG A 252 -18.25 4.04 -13.61
N HIS A 253 -18.14 5.17 -14.31
CA HIS A 253 -17.07 6.13 -14.08
C HIS A 253 -17.21 6.82 -12.71
N GLN A 254 -18.43 7.17 -12.31
CA GLN A 254 -18.70 7.78 -11.01
C GLN A 254 -18.38 6.84 -9.85
N LEU A 255 -18.74 5.56 -9.98
CA LEU A 255 -18.40 4.52 -9.02
C LEU A 255 -16.89 4.42 -8.89
N PHE A 256 -16.17 4.24 -10.00
CA PHE A 256 -14.71 4.15 -10.00
C PHE A 256 -14.03 5.39 -9.36
N HIS A 257 -14.37 6.59 -9.83
CA HIS A 257 -13.76 7.83 -9.30
C HIS A 257 -14.23 8.17 -7.88
N GLY A 258 -15.46 7.81 -7.51
CA GLY A 258 -15.99 7.92 -6.16
C GLY A 258 -15.24 7.02 -5.19
N SER A 259 -14.99 5.77 -5.56
CA SER A 259 -14.16 4.85 -4.78
C SER A 259 -12.75 5.40 -4.57
N LEU A 260 -12.11 5.90 -5.63
CA LEU A 260 -10.77 6.48 -5.52
C LEU A 260 -10.74 7.73 -4.62
N ARG A 261 -11.78 8.55 -4.68
CA ARG A 261 -11.89 9.74 -3.82
C ARG A 261 -11.93 9.35 -2.34
N GLU A 262 -12.73 8.35 -1.99
CA GLU A 262 -12.83 7.85 -0.62
C GLU A 262 -11.51 7.24 -0.15
N ILE A 263 -10.94 6.34 -0.97
CA ILE A 263 -9.67 5.67 -0.68
C ILE A 263 -8.54 6.67 -0.43
N PHE A 264 -8.44 7.72 -1.25
CA PHE A 264 -7.36 8.72 -1.14
C PHE A 264 -7.61 9.81 -0.09
N GLN A 265 -8.73 9.77 0.64
CA GLN A 265 -9.05 10.81 1.60
C GLN A 265 -8.00 10.93 2.72
N SER A 266 -7.38 9.82 3.12
CA SER A 266 -6.33 9.81 4.15
C SER A 266 -5.07 10.57 3.76
N LEU A 267 -4.79 10.73 2.46
CA LEU A 267 -3.61 11.47 1.98
C LEU A 267 -3.80 12.99 1.97
N HIS A 268 -5.04 13.48 2.05
CA HIS A 268 -5.32 14.91 1.90
C HIS A 268 -4.53 15.81 2.85
N PRO A 269 -4.39 15.51 4.17
CA PRO A 269 -3.61 16.34 5.08
C PRO A 269 -2.15 16.49 4.64
N ALA A 270 -1.52 15.39 4.21
CA ALA A 270 -0.13 15.34 3.77
C ALA A 270 0.13 16.11 2.45
N MET A 271 -0.93 16.41 1.68
CA MET A 271 -0.81 17.22 0.46
C MET A 271 -0.71 18.72 0.74
N GLU A 272 -1.17 19.17 1.91
CA GLU A 272 -1.19 20.58 2.30
C GLU A 272 -0.05 20.91 3.28
N THR A 273 0.22 20.00 4.22
CA THR A 273 1.21 20.19 5.29
C THR A 273 2.24 19.07 5.26
N PRO A 274 3.55 19.37 5.28
CA PRO A 274 4.58 18.35 5.37
C PRO A 274 4.44 17.52 6.64
N GLU A 275 4.67 16.21 6.50
CA GLU A 275 4.71 15.27 7.62
C GLU A 275 6.15 14.89 7.95
N VAL A 276 6.44 14.78 9.24
CA VAL A 276 7.71 14.23 9.70
C VAL A 276 7.58 12.71 9.70
N ILE A 277 8.33 12.07 8.81
CA ILE A 277 8.33 10.62 8.63
C ILE A 277 9.75 10.09 8.77
N ARG A 278 9.86 8.87 9.28
CA ARG A 278 11.14 8.15 9.34
C ARG A 278 11.29 7.30 8.09
N TYR A 279 12.38 7.46 7.36
CA TYR A 279 12.65 6.68 6.16
C TYR A 279 13.46 5.41 6.44
N GLY A 280 13.55 4.54 5.44
CA GLY A 280 14.31 3.29 5.50
C GLY A 280 15.82 3.48 5.70
N ASP A 281 16.38 4.65 5.39
CA ASP A 281 17.77 4.99 5.72
C ASP A 281 17.98 5.33 7.22
N GLY A 282 16.89 5.45 7.97
CA GLY A 282 16.84 5.62 9.42
C GLY A 282 16.64 7.05 9.89
N HIS A 283 16.72 8.04 8.99
CA HIS A 283 16.47 9.46 9.28
C HIS A 283 14.99 9.79 9.36
#